data_AF-A0A0M8W6P8-F1
#
_entry.id   AF-A0A0M8W6P8-F1
#
_cell.length_a   1.000
_cell.length_b   1.000
_cell.length_c   1.000
_cell.angle_alpha   90.00
_cell.angle_beta   90.00
_cell.angle_gamma   90.00
#
_symmetry.space_group_name_H-M   'P 1'
#
loop_
_entity.id
_entity.type
_entity.pdbx_description
1 polymer ?
#
loop_
_entity_poly.entity_id
_entity_poly.type
_entity_poly.pdbx_seq_one_letter_code
_entity_poly.pdbx_strand_id
1 'polypeptide(L)'
;MPVQRKAYVPGVAALLAALLAGCTGGSGGGDTAEDAKPGDSGTATTVAQPGRYRTLPEPCSIVSDGTLDSLLPGIKELTDEDQREQAYEGVSTLTYNTDRKVGCRWKVTSVDATDRLLVDFERVVSYDNSVSDDSQAANVFATKVAAADLPEPIASV
;
A
#
# COMPACT_ATOMS: atom_id res chain seq x y z
N MET A 1 -10.76 12.61 -61.35
CA MET A 1 -10.63 14.05 -61.08
C MET A 1 -11.14 14.31 -59.67
N PRO A 2 -10.53 15.20 -58.88
CA PRO A 2 -9.24 15.11 -58.19
C PRO A 2 -9.34 14.60 -56.74
N VAL A 3 -8.26 13.99 -56.24
CA VAL A 3 -8.03 13.66 -54.82
C VAL A 3 -7.66 14.96 -54.10
N GLN A 4 -8.42 15.36 -53.08
CA GLN A 4 -8.03 16.49 -52.23
C GLN A 4 -6.84 16.09 -51.35
N ARG A 5 -5.64 16.56 -51.72
CA ARG A 5 -4.49 16.66 -50.83
C ARG A 5 -4.66 17.93 -49.99
N LYS A 6 -4.80 17.80 -48.66
CA LYS A 6 -4.61 18.94 -47.74
C LYS A 6 -3.16 18.97 -47.28
N ALA A 7 -2.55 20.12 -47.52
CA ALA A 7 -1.14 20.41 -47.34
C ALA A 7 -0.76 20.51 -45.86
N TYR A 8 0.45 20.03 -45.56
CA TYR A 8 1.24 20.37 -44.39
C TYR A 8 1.50 21.88 -44.36
N VAL A 9 1.34 22.52 -43.20
CA VAL A 9 1.91 23.84 -42.92
C VAL A 9 2.81 23.69 -41.68
N PRO A 10 4.13 23.87 -41.81
CA PRO A 10 5.03 23.95 -40.66
C PRO A 10 5.03 25.40 -40.16
N GLY A 11 4.39 25.64 -39.01
CA GLY A 11 4.45 26.91 -38.29
C GLY A 11 5.48 26.84 -37.17
N VAL A 12 6.68 27.35 -37.43
CA VAL A 12 7.78 27.43 -36.47
C VAL A 12 7.68 28.71 -35.62
N ALA A 13 7.82 28.49 -34.30
CA ALA A 13 8.36 29.38 -33.26
C ALA A 13 7.63 30.69 -32.90
N ALA A 14 7.31 30.80 -31.60
CA ALA A 14 7.94 31.79 -30.71
C ALA A 14 7.59 31.57 -29.22
N LEU A 15 8.67 31.43 -28.44
CA LEU A 15 8.88 32.02 -27.10
C LEU A 15 8.14 31.47 -25.87
N LEU A 16 8.80 30.55 -25.17
CA LEU A 16 8.83 30.49 -23.70
C LEU A 16 10.28 30.26 -23.26
N ALA A 17 11.04 31.34 -23.21
CA ALA A 17 12.38 31.37 -22.61
C ALA A 17 12.31 32.20 -21.32
N ALA A 18 12.10 31.51 -20.19
CA ALA A 18 12.51 31.95 -18.87
C ALA A 18 12.33 30.79 -17.89
N LEU A 19 13.28 30.62 -16.97
CA LEU A 19 13.30 29.70 -15.81
C LEU A 19 14.01 28.36 -16.01
N LEU A 20 15.30 28.41 -16.33
CA LEU A 20 16.27 27.39 -15.88
C LEU A 20 17.58 28.07 -15.44
N ALA A 21 17.49 28.92 -14.41
CA ALA A 21 18.65 29.18 -13.56
C ALA A 21 18.63 28.11 -12.47
N GLY A 22 19.31 26.98 -12.71
CA GLY A 22 19.33 25.89 -11.73
C GLY A 22 19.95 24.60 -12.23
N CYS A 23 21.06 24.66 -12.96
CA CYS A 23 21.90 23.48 -13.18
C CYS A 23 23.37 23.90 -13.41
N THR A 24 24.01 24.40 -12.34
CA THR A 24 25.47 24.48 -12.27
C THR A 24 25.89 23.87 -10.93
N GLY A 25 26.13 22.57 -10.89
CA GLY A 25 26.83 21.93 -9.77
C GLY A 25 28.30 22.33 -9.82
N GLY A 26 28.64 23.40 -9.11
CA GLY A 26 30.01 23.87 -8.89
C GLY A 26 30.60 23.24 -7.63
N SER A 27 31.82 22.72 -7.74
CA SER A 27 32.65 22.16 -6.67
C SER A 27 33.22 23.26 -5.76
N GLY A 28 33.34 23.00 -4.44
CA GLY A 28 34.25 23.78 -3.58
C GLY A 28 33.87 23.84 -2.09
N GLY A 29 34.57 23.03 -1.29
CA GLY A 29 35.11 23.33 0.05
C GLY A 29 34.29 24.12 1.08
N GLY A 30 33.98 23.47 2.20
CA GLY A 30 33.61 24.14 3.45
C GLY A 30 33.00 23.16 4.45
N ASP A 31 33.81 22.69 5.40
CA ASP A 31 33.35 22.00 6.60
C ASP A 31 32.27 22.83 7.32
N THR A 32 31.08 22.26 7.54
CA THR A 32 30.24 22.32 8.76
C THR A 32 28.79 21.96 8.45
N ALA A 33 28.16 21.36 9.45
CA ALA A 33 26.78 20.88 9.54
C ALA A 33 26.56 19.46 8.99
N GLU A 34 26.34 18.58 9.97
CA GLU A 34 25.75 17.26 9.86
C GLU A 34 24.70 17.22 8.75
N ASP A 35 24.74 16.15 7.95
CA ASP A 35 23.77 15.83 6.90
C ASP A 35 22.41 15.45 7.52
N ALA A 36 21.83 16.38 8.28
CA ALA A 36 20.48 16.29 8.75
C ALA A 36 19.59 16.62 7.56
N LYS A 37 19.14 15.59 6.83
CA LYS A 37 17.97 15.72 5.97
C LYS A 37 16.81 16.18 6.87
N PRO A 38 16.37 17.45 6.82
CA PRO A 38 15.18 17.84 7.53
C PRO A 38 14.05 17.13 6.78
N GLY A 39 13.48 16.09 7.39
CA GLY A 39 12.23 15.55 6.90
C GLY A 39 11.27 16.72 6.80
N ASP A 40 10.78 16.97 5.59
CA ASP A 40 9.73 17.97 5.36
C ASP A 40 8.67 17.77 6.45
N SER A 41 8.37 18.84 7.19
CA SER A 41 7.30 18.86 8.18
C SER A 41 5.95 18.88 7.47
N GLY A 42 5.80 18.01 6.47
CA GLY A 42 4.56 17.71 5.78
C GLY A 42 3.61 17.13 6.80
N THR A 43 2.47 17.79 6.92
CA THR A 43 1.23 17.39 7.60
C THR A 43 1.38 16.06 8.35
N ALA A 44 1.53 16.12 9.68
CA ALA A 44 1.70 14.96 10.55
C ALA A 44 0.82 13.80 10.09
N THR A 45 1.42 12.85 9.38
CA THR A 45 0.74 11.65 8.90
C THR A 45 0.19 10.97 10.13
N THR A 46 -1.12 10.72 10.16
CA THR A 46 -1.75 9.99 11.26
C THR A 46 -0.93 8.75 11.56
N VAL A 47 -0.45 8.63 12.80
CA VAL A 47 0.38 7.51 13.23
C VAL A 47 -0.36 6.22 12.87
N ALA A 48 0.25 5.40 12.02
CA ALA A 48 -0.32 4.12 11.65
C ALA A 48 -0.46 3.29 12.93
N GLN A 49 -1.70 2.91 13.25
CA GLN A 49 -1.96 2.01 14.38
C GLN A 49 -1.19 0.69 14.15
N PRO A 50 -0.71 0.03 15.21
CA PRO A 50 -0.07 -1.27 15.09
C PRO A 50 -0.97 -2.26 14.37
N GLY A 51 -0.37 -3.17 13.60
CA GLY A 51 -1.10 -4.14 12.79
C GLY A 51 -1.99 -5.04 13.64
N ARG A 52 -3.31 -4.94 13.47
CA ARG A 52 -4.30 -5.73 14.24
C ARG A 52 -4.20 -7.24 13.96
N TYR A 53 -3.85 -7.61 12.74
CA TYR A 53 -3.89 -9.00 12.26
C TYR A 53 -2.49 -9.55 12.03
N ARG A 54 -2.21 -10.74 12.58
CA ARG A 54 -0.96 -11.48 12.32
C ARG A 54 -0.95 -12.15 10.95
N THR A 55 -2.13 -12.59 10.50
CA THR A 55 -2.37 -13.25 9.21
C THR A 55 -3.50 -12.54 8.48
N LEU A 56 -3.56 -12.67 7.15
CA LEU A 56 -4.68 -12.16 6.38
C LEU A 56 -5.93 -13.01 6.62
N PRO A 57 -7.11 -12.41 6.82
CA PRO A 57 -8.36 -13.15 6.95
C PRO A 57 -8.74 -13.81 5.62
N GLU A 58 -9.62 -14.82 5.67
CA GLU A 58 -10.23 -15.37 4.46
C GLU A 58 -11.15 -14.29 3.85
N PRO A 59 -10.91 -13.86 2.60
CA PRO A 59 -11.50 -12.63 2.10
C PRO A 59 -12.97 -12.73 1.69
N CYS A 60 -13.48 -13.93 1.37
CA CYS A 60 -14.87 -14.08 0.92
C CYS A 60 -15.86 -14.15 2.09
N SER A 61 -15.47 -14.77 3.21
CA SER A 61 -16.29 -14.95 4.41
C SER A 61 -16.41 -13.70 5.29
N ILE A 62 -15.63 -12.65 5.03
CA ILE A 62 -15.66 -11.42 5.82
C ILE A 62 -16.90 -10.56 5.55
N VAL A 63 -17.50 -10.69 4.36
CA VAL A 63 -18.68 -9.91 3.96
C VAL A 63 -19.91 -10.75 4.29
N SER A 64 -20.74 -10.26 5.19
CA SER A 64 -21.99 -10.95 5.56
C SER A 64 -22.96 -10.99 4.38
N ASP A 65 -23.78 -12.04 4.28
CA ASP A 65 -24.86 -12.15 3.29
C ASP A 65 -25.78 -10.93 3.27
N GLY A 66 -26.16 -10.39 4.44
CA GLY A 66 -26.99 -9.17 4.49
C GLY A 66 -26.33 -7.91 3.89
N THR A 67 -25.00 -7.86 3.86
CA THR A 67 -24.25 -6.81 3.15
C THR A 67 -24.20 -7.10 1.66
N LEU A 68 -23.97 -8.35 1.26
CA LEU A 68 -24.03 -8.79 -0.13
C LEU A 68 -25.41 -8.53 -0.73
N ASP A 69 -26.48 -8.80 0.00
CA ASP A 69 -27.86 -8.51 -0.36
C ASP A 69 -28.11 -7.03 -0.68
N SER A 70 -27.46 -6.13 0.07
CA SER A 70 -27.62 -4.69 -0.10
C SER A 70 -26.79 -4.14 -1.26
N LEU A 71 -25.64 -4.76 -1.56
CA LEU A 71 -24.68 -4.27 -2.57
C LEU A 71 -24.82 -4.99 -3.91
N LEU A 72 -25.36 -6.20 -3.91
CA LEU A 72 -25.50 -7.12 -5.03
C LEU A 72 -26.93 -7.70 -5.05
N PRO A 73 -27.97 -6.85 -5.20
CA PRO A 73 -29.37 -7.27 -5.08
C PRO A 73 -29.74 -8.41 -6.04
N GLY A 74 -29.05 -8.51 -7.18
CA GLY A 74 -29.24 -9.60 -8.14
C GLY A 74 -29.01 -11.01 -7.60
N ILE A 75 -28.35 -11.20 -6.45
CA ILE A 75 -28.19 -12.54 -5.85
C ILE A 75 -29.56 -13.11 -5.45
N LYS A 76 -30.47 -12.25 -4.96
CA LYS A 76 -31.83 -12.66 -4.57
C LYS A 76 -32.74 -12.99 -5.74
N GLU A 77 -32.41 -12.51 -6.93
CA GLU A 77 -33.15 -12.78 -8.16
C GLU A 77 -32.83 -14.16 -8.73
N LEU A 78 -31.74 -14.80 -8.29
CA LEU A 78 -31.38 -16.15 -8.70
C LEU A 78 -32.40 -17.16 -8.14
N THR A 79 -33.18 -17.76 -9.03
CA THR A 79 -34.22 -18.73 -8.68
C THR A 79 -33.65 -20.11 -8.33
N ASP A 80 -32.52 -20.46 -8.94
CA ASP A 80 -31.78 -21.69 -8.68
C ASP A 80 -31.01 -21.55 -7.36
N GLU A 81 -31.22 -22.49 -6.44
CA GLU A 81 -30.67 -22.43 -5.08
C GLU A 81 -29.17 -22.65 -5.06
N ASP A 82 -28.66 -23.62 -5.82
CA ASP A 82 -27.22 -23.91 -5.91
C ASP A 82 -26.46 -22.73 -6.52
N GLN A 83 -27.02 -22.09 -7.56
CA GLN A 83 -26.44 -20.88 -8.15
C GLN A 83 -26.43 -19.70 -7.18
N ARG A 84 -27.48 -19.58 -6.36
CA ARG A 84 -27.59 -18.52 -5.36
C ARG A 84 -26.60 -18.73 -4.23
N GLU A 85 -26.44 -19.96 -3.73
CA GLU A 85 -25.42 -20.31 -2.73
C GLU A 85 -24.01 -20.02 -3.26
N GLN A 86 -23.71 -20.46 -4.48
CA GLN A 86 -22.43 -20.18 -5.15
C GLN A 86 -22.19 -18.67 -5.34
N ALA A 87 -23.25 -17.87 -5.56
CA ALA A 87 -23.14 -16.43 -5.68
C ALA A 87 -22.80 -15.75 -4.35
N TYR A 88 -23.24 -16.27 -3.20
CA TYR A 88 -22.84 -15.75 -1.89
C TYR A 88 -21.38 -16.08 -1.57
N GLU A 89 -20.88 -17.27 -1.95
CA GLU A 89 -19.49 -17.68 -1.70
C GLU A 89 -18.45 -16.71 -2.32
N GLY A 90 -18.78 -16.06 -3.43
CA GLY A 90 -17.84 -15.21 -4.15
C GLY A 90 -16.71 -16.00 -4.79
N VAL A 91 -15.73 -15.27 -5.34
CA VAL A 91 -14.58 -15.88 -6.01
C VAL A 91 -13.30 -15.23 -5.50
N SER A 92 -12.41 -16.04 -4.93
CA SER A 92 -11.09 -15.57 -4.51
C SER A 92 -10.33 -14.94 -5.68
N THR A 93 -9.69 -13.80 -5.44
CA THR A 93 -8.88 -13.12 -6.45
C THR A 93 -7.52 -13.81 -6.60
N LEU A 94 -7.07 -13.96 -7.84
CA LEU A 94 -5.76 -14.55 -8.11
C LEU A 94 -4.66 -13.60 -7.61
N THR A 95 -3.84 -14.09 -6.69
CA THR A 95 -2.66 -13.40 -6.18
C THR A 95 -1.52 -14.39 -6.00
N TYR A 96 -0.31 -13.97 -6.36
CA TYR A 96 0.92 -14.76 -6.18
C TYR A 96 1.69 -14.36 -4.91
N ASN A 97 1.17 -13.38 -4.17
CA ASN A 97 1.74 -12.87 -2.94
C ASN A 97 0.68 -12.99 -1.84
N THR A 98 0.33 -14.22 -1.50
CA THR A 98 -0.72 -14.55 -0.51
C THR A 98 -0.32 -14.22 0.93
N ASP A 99 0.98 -13.98 1.19
CA ASP A 99 1.48 -13.50 2.47
C ASP A 99 1.24 -12.00 2.69
N ARG A 100 1.18 -11.20 1.62
CA ARG A 100 0.92 -9.76 1.68
C ARG A 100 -0.47 -9.35 1.22
N LYS A 101 -1.08 -10.05 0.26
CA LYS A 101 -2.38 -9.69 -0.31
C LYS A 101 -3.28 -10.90 -0.53
N VAL A 102 -4.56 -10.75 -0.17
CA VAL A 102 -5.64 -11.67 -0.54
C VAL A 102 -6.87 -10.84 -0.89
N GLY A 103 -7.77 -11.38 -1.69
CA GLY A 103 -9.02 -10.68 -2.00
C GLY A 103 -10.12 -11.63 -2.45
N CYS A 104 -11.33 -11.08 -2.50
CA CYS A 104 -12.51 -11.74 -3.01
C CYS A 104 -13.28 -10.81 -3.92
N ARG A 105 -13.89 -11.37 -4.96
CA ARG A 105 -14.73 -10.64 -5.88
C ARG A 105 -16.07 -11.33 -6.07
N TRP A 106 -17.07 -10.49 -6.29
CA TRP A 106 -18.40 -10.90 -6.72
C TRP A 106 -18.73 -10.15 -8.01
N LYS A 107 -19.44 -10.84 -8.89
CA LYS A 107 -20.06 -10.24 -10.07
C LYS A 107 -21.40 -10.91 -10.26
N VAL A 108 -22.46 -10.12 -10.21
CA VAL A 108 -23.83 -10.61 -10.28
C VAL A 108 -24.57 -9.79 -11.32
N THR A 109 -25.29 -10.47 -12.20
CA THR A 109 -26.09 -9.84 -13.25
C THR A 109 -27.55 -10.03 -12.91
N SER A 110 -28.27 -8.92 -12.75
CA SER A 110 -29.74 -8.87 -12.62
C SER A 110 -30.38 -8.47 -13.96
N VAL A 111 -31.71 -8.38 -13.96
CA VAL A 111 -32.47 -7.84 -15.10
C VAL A 111 -32.15 -6.37 -15.38
N ASP A 112 -31.78 -5.61 -14.35
CA ASP A 112 -31.57 -4.16 -14.43
C ASP A 112 -30.10 -3.78 -14.65
N ALA A 113 -29.16 -4.50 -14.02
CA ALA A 113 -27.76 -4.12 -13.99
C ALA A 113 -26.80 -5.31 -13.78
N THR A 114 -25.50 -5.03 -13.86
CA THR A 114 -24.45 -5.95 -13.39
C THR A 114 -23.67 -5.29 -12.28
N ASP A 115 -23.85 -5.79 -11.06
CA ASP A 115 -23.17 -5.31 -9.87
C ASP A 115 -21.88 -6.09 -9.61
N ARG A 116 -20.90 -5.41 -9.01
CA ARG A 116 -19.59 -5.97 -8.69
C ARG A 116 -19.13 -5.47 -7.35
N LEU A 117 -18.60 -6.38 -6.55
CA LEU A 117 -17.92 -6.07 -5.30
C LEU A 117 -16.50 -6.64 -5.39
N LEU A 118 -15.51 -5.84 -5.02
CA LEU A 118 -14.13 -6.26 -4.86
C LEU A 118 -13.68 -5.87 -3.46
N VAL A 119 -13.18 -6.84 -2.71
CA VAL A 119 -12.59 -6.64 -1.39
C VAL A 119 -11.16 -7.16 -1.45
N ASP A 120 -10.21 -6.27 -1.16
CA ASP A 120 -8.78 -6.61 -1.07
C ASP A 120 -8.27 -6.33 0.33
N PHE A 121 -7.54 -7.29 0.89
CA PHE A 121 -6.78 -7.14 2.11
C PHE A 121 -5.30 -7.05 1.78
N GLU A 122 -4.64 -6.06 2.37
CA GLU A 122 -3.20 -5.91 2.29
C GLU A 122 -2.60 -5.88 3.69
N ARG A 123 -1.61 -6.73 3.91
CA ARG A 123 -0.84 -6.77 5.14
C ARG A 123 0.16 -5.61 5.12
N VAL A 124 -0.08 -4.63 5.97
CA VAL A 124 0.86 -3.53 6.23
C VAL A 124 1.62 -3.84 7.50
N VAL A 125 2.96 -3.80 7.43
CA VAL A 125 3.80 -3.84 8.64
C VAL A 125 3.73 -2.45 9.27
N SER A 126 3.01 -2.35 10.37
CA SER A 126 3.04 -1.15 11.22
C SER A 126 4.02 -1.41 12.36
N TYR A 127 5.05 -0.56 12.44
CA TYR A 127 5.98 -0.53 13.56
C TYR A 127 5.39 0.36 14.66
N ASP A 128 5.60 0.00 15.92
CA ASP A 128 5.36 0.93 17.01
C ASP A 128 6.47 1.98 16.99
N ASN A 129 6.13 3.17 16.49
CA ASN A 129 7.10 4.27 16.35
C ASN A 129 7.59 4.80 17.71
N SER A 130 6.97 4.43 18.83
CA SER A 130 7.46 4.76 20.18
C SER A 130 8.64 3.89 20.61
N VAL A 131 8.92 2.81 19.88
CA VAL A 131 9.99 1.87 20.13
C VAL A 131 11.07 2.03 19.08
N SER A 132 12.27 2.46 19.49
CA SER A 132 13.45 2.53 18.61
C SER A 132 14.15 1.17 18.52
N ASP A 133 14.67 0.84 17.34
CA ASP A 133 15.53 -0.33 17.12
C ASP A 133 16.74 -0.33 18.05
N ASP A 134 17.32 0.84 18.35
CA ASP A 134 18.45 0.95 19.29
C ASP A 134 18.05 0.56 20.71
N SER A 135 16.85 0.98 21.13
CA SER A 135 16.32 0.63 22.46
C SER A 135 16.02 -0.86 22.56
N GLN A 136 15.49 -1.46 21.49
CA GLN A 136 15.27 -2.90 21.41
C GLN A 136 16.59 -3.68 21.38
N ALA A 137 17.58 -3.21 20.61
CA ALA A 137 18.90 -3.83 20.56
C ALA A 137 19.59 -3.80 21.93
N ALA A 138 19.52 -2.67 22.64
CA ALA A 138 20.05 -2.54 24.01
C ALA A 138 19.35 -3.53 24.97
N ASN A 139 18.03 -3.67 24.89
CA ASN A 139 17.27 -4.61 25.72
C ASN A 139 17.65 -6.08 25.43
N VAL A 140 17.70 -6.46 24.15
CA VAL A 140 18.10 -7.82 23.72
C VAL A 140 19.53 -8.13 24.17
N PHE A 141 20.45 -7.17 24.03
CA PHE A 141 21.83 -7.32 24.49
C PHE A 141 21.88 -7.52 26.00
N ALA A 142 21.25 -6.64 26.78
CA ALA A 142 21.23 -6.73 28.24
C ALA A 142 20.64 -8.07 28.72
N THR A 143 19.55 -8.53 28.10
CA THR A 143 18.93 -9.83 28.40
C THR A 143 19.90 -10.99 28.14
N LYS A 144 20.64 -10.95 27.02
CA LYS A 144 21.63 -11.98 26.68
C LYS A 144 22.84 -11.97 27.61
N VAL A 145 23.32 -10.79 28.01
CA VAL A 145 24.43 -10.66 28.98
C VAL A 145 24.02 -11.25 30.33
N ALA A 146 22.83 -10.89 30.82
CA ALA A 146 22.31 -11.43 32.08
C ALA A 146 22.14 -12.95 32.04
N ALA A 147 21.66 -13.50 30.91
CA ALA A 147 21.51 -14.94 30.73
C ALA A 147 22.86 -15.68 30.57
N ALA A 148 23.92 -14.98 30.16
CA ALA A 148 25.24 -15.57 29.92
C ALA A 148 26.12 -15.63 31.18
N ASP A 149 25.68 -15.06 32.31
CA ASP A 149 26.41 -15.04 33.60
C ASP A 149 27.89 -14.68 33.45
N LEU A 150 28.15 -13.64 32.66
CA LEU A 150 29.50 -13.22 32.32
C LEU A 150 30.15 -12.48 33.51
N PRO A 151 31.46 -12.69 33.75
CA PRO A 151 32.17 -11.94 34.78
C PRO A 151 32.21 -10.44 34.43
N GLU A 152 32.18 -9.59 35.47
CA GLU A 152 32.26 -8.13 35.35
C GLU A 152 33.47 -7.71 34.50
N PRO A 153 33.31 -6.80 33.52
CA PRO A 153 34.41 -6.33 32.71
C PRO A 153 35.44 -5.63 33.60
N ILE A 154 36.70 -6.07 33.53
CA ILE A 154 37.81 -5.38 34.17
C ILE A 154 38.07 -4.10 33.36
N ALA A 155 37.89 -2.93 33.98
CA ALA A 155 38.18 -1.67 33.31
C ALA A 155 39.67 -1.61 32.93
N SER A 156 39.95 -1.49 31.63
CA SER A 156 41.30 -1.19 31.15
C SER A 156 41.65 0.25 31.52
N VAL A 157 42.74 0.44 32.25
CA VAL A 157 43.31 1.74 32.64
C VAL A 157 44.12 2.32 31.49
#